data_AF-A0A851G119-F1
#
_entry.id   AF-A0A851G119-F1
#
_cell.length_a   1.000
_cell.length_b   1.000
_cell.length_c   1.000
_cell.angle_alpha   90.00
_cell.angle_beta   90.00
_cell.angle_gamma   90.00
#
_symmetry.space_group_name_H-M   'P 1'
#
loop_
_entity.id
_entity.type
_entity.pdbx_description
1 polymer ?
#
loop_
_entity_poly.entity_id
_entity_poly.type
_entity_poly.pdbx_seq_one_letter_code
_entity_poly.pdbx_strand_id
1 'polypeptide(L)'
;MNHIEFIEKHVREELLKLGFSLGVAQGGAFQAIDMYKRMSQASRKGKIFDDVLRHAKLWAEKQQLPADRFEKRKVKRNAQPGLF
;
A
#
# COMPACT_ATOMS: atom_id res chain seq x y z
N MET A 1 -1.48 16.51 -18.65
CA MET A 1 -1.87 15.38 -17.80
C MET A 1 -2.86 15.87 -16.77
N ASN A 2 -3.96 15.15 -16.60
CA ASN A 2 -4.89 15.41 -15.50
C ASN A 2 -4.25 14.96 -14.18
N HIS A 3 -4.72 15.51 -13.06
CA HIS A 3 -4.18 15.26 -11.71
C HIS A 3 -4.32 13.77 -11.33
N ILE A 4 -5.41 13.14 -11.79
CA ILE A 4 -5.68 11.71 -11.60
C ILE A 4 -4.66 10.86 -12.35
N GLU A 5 -4.41 11.17 -13.62
CA GLU A 5 -3.42 10.45 -14.45
C GLU A 5 -2.00 10.62 -13.91
N PHE A 6 -1.70 11.81 -13.37
CA PHE A 6 -0.42 12.08 -12.72
C PHE A 6 -0.23 11.15 -11.53
N ILE A 7 -1.22 11.07 -10.62
CA ILE A 7 -1.16 10.21 -9.44
C ILE A 7 -1.05 8.74 -9.84
N GLU A 8 -1.86 8.30 -10.79
CA GLU A 8 -1.85 6.92 -11.26
C GLU A 8 -0.48 6.48 -11.76
N LYS A 9 0.10 7.25 -12.69
CA LYS A 9 1.38 6.92 -13.33
C LYS A 9 2.52 6.92 -12.33
N HIS A 10 2.63 7.97 -11.52
CA HIS A 10 3.75 8.13 -10.59
C HIS A 10 3.66 7.16 -9.41
N VAL A 11 2.47 6.91 -8.86
CA VAL A 11 2.31 5.90 -7.79
C VAL A 11 2.62 4.51 -8.30
N ARG A 12 2.16 4.16 -9.52
CA ARG A 12 2.49 2.86 -10.14
C ARG A 12 3.99 2.70 -10.34
N GLU A 13 4.66 3.70 -10.89
CA GLU A 13 6.11 3.68 -11.09
C GLU A 13 6.89 3.56 -9.77
N GLU A 14 6.48 4.30 -8.74
CA GLU A 14 7.09 4.21 -7.41
C GLU A 14 6.91 2.81 -6.77
N LEU A 15 5.73 2.21 -6.91
CA LEU A 15 5.50 0.84 -6.41
C LEU A 15 6.31 -0.20 -7.20
N LEU A 16 6.46 -0.04 -8.51
CA LEU A 16 7.31 -0.92 -9.32
C LEU A 16 8.80 -0.79 -8.95
N LYS A 17 9.30 0.42 -8.69
CA LYS A 17 10.67 0.65 -8.20
C LYS A 17 10.94 -0.02 -6.85
N LEU A 18 9.90 -0.15 -6.02
CA LEU A 18 9.99 -0.83 -4.72
C LEU A 18 9.93 -2.36 -4.83
N GLY A 19 9.77 -2.91 -6.05
CA GLY A 19 9.74 -4.36 -6.29
C GLY A 19 8.37 -5.01 -6.11
N PHE A 20 7.29 -4.23 -6.01
CA PHE A 20 5.94 -4.81 -6.04
C PHE A 20 5.59 -5.32 -7.44
N SER A 21 4.79 -6.39 -7.51
CA SER A 21 4.32 -6.93 -8.78
C SER A 21 3.40 -5.94 -9.50
N LEU A 22 3.29 -6.05 -10.84
CA LEU A 22 2.47 -5.14 -11.63
C LEU A 22 1.01 -5.08 -11.17
N GLY A 23 0.42 -6.22 -10.78
CA GLY A 23 -0.96 -6.27 -10.28
C GLY A 23 -1.12 -5.53 -8.95
N VAL A 24 -0.14 -5.64 -8.04
CA VAL A 24 -0.14 -4.90 -6.77
C VAL A 24 0.12 -3.41 -7.01
N ALA A 25 1.02 -3.07 -7.93
CA ALA A 25 1.28 -1.68 -8.29
C ALA A 25 0.05 -0.99 -8.91
N GLN A 26 -0.68 -1.69 -9.79
CA GLN A 26 -1.95 -1.19 -10.36
C GLN A 26 -3.02 -1.02 -9.28
N GLY A 27 -3.22 -2.02 -8.40
CA GLY A 27 -4.16 -1.92 -7.30
C GLY A 27 -3.82 -0.78 -6.31
N GLY A 28 -2.54 -0.59 -6.02
CA GLY A 28 -2.06 0.51 -5.18
C GLY A 28 -2.30 1.88 -5.82
N ALA A 29 -2.15 2.00 -7.15
CA ALA A 29 -2.47 3.22 -7.89
C ALA A 29 -3.98 3.56 -7.82
N PHE A 30 -4.86 2.56 -7.97
CA PHE A 30 -6.31 2.79 -7.81
C PHE A 30 -6.66 3.24 -6.40
N GLN A 31 -6.06 2.63 -5.39
CA GLN A 31 -6.27 3.00 -3.99
C GLN A 31 -5.78 4.42 -3.69
N ALA A 32 -4.71 4.85 -4.36
CA ALA A 32 -4.19 6.20 -4.31
C ALA A 32 -5.16 7.23 -4.94
N ILE A 33 -5.68 6.94 -6.13
CA ILE A 33 -6.67 7.80 -6.82
C ILE A 33 -7.93 7.95 -5.98
N ASP A 34 -8.42 6.84 -5.45
CA ASP A 34 -9.62 6.80 -4.60
C ASP A 34 -9.43 7.64 -3.33
N MET A 35 -8.26 7.56 -2.68
CA MET A 35 -7.95 8.45 -1.55
C MET A 35 -7.89 9.91 -1.99
N TYR A 36 -7.23 10.23 -3.11
CA TYR A 36 -7.15 11.59 -3.64
C TYR A 36 -8.53 12.20 -3.93
N LYS A 37 -9.45 11.42 -4.51
CA LYS A 37 -10.82 11.86 -4.79
C LYS A 37 -11.63 12.16 -3.52
N ARG A 38 -11.38 11.40 -2.45
CA ARG A 38 -12.08 11.55 -1.15
C ARG A 38 -11.39 12.55 -0.22
N MET A 39 -10.17 12.97 -0.54
CA MET A 39 -9.37 13.87 0.26
C MET A 39 -9.75 15.33 0.00
N SER A 40 -10.21 16.03 1.04
CA SER A 40 -10.51 17.46 0.95
C SER A 40 -9.25 18.33 1.02
N GLN A 41 -8.25 17.91 1.80
CA GLN A 41 -6.97 18.62 1.96
C GLN A 41 -5.83 17.63 2.26
N ALA A 42 -4.62 17.99 1.84
CA ALA A 42 -3.41 17.27 2.20
C ALA A 42 -3.06 17.42 3.68
N SER A 43 -2.33 16.47 4.25
CA SER A 43 -1.87 16.52 5.64
C SER A 43 -0.99 17.76 5.92
N ARG A 44 -0.22 18.19 4.91
CA ARG A 44 0.57 19.43 4.94
C ARG A 44 0.55 20.09 3.55
N LYS A 45 0.77 21.41 3.52
CA LYS A 45 0.86 22.19 2.28
C LYS A 45 1.85 21.53 1.31
N GLY A 46 1.36 21.15 0.13
CA GLY A 46 2.16 20.53 -0.93
C GLY A 46 2.48 19.04 -0.77
N LYS A 47 1.99 18.35 0.27
CA LYS A 47 2.31 16.93 0.55
C LYS A 47 1.25 15.93 0.09
N ILE A 48 0.35 16.32 -0.81
CA ILE A 48 -0.75 15.43 -1.24
C ILE A 48 -0.23 14.16 -1.89
N PHE A 49 0.85 14.24 -2.68
CA PHE A 49 1.44 13.07 -3.31
C PHE A 49 2.08 12.14 -2.29
N ASP A 50 2.81 12.69 -1.30
CA ASP A 50 3.41 11.91 -0.21
C ASP A 50 2.34 11.12 0.56
N ASP A 51 1.20 11.76 0.85
CA ASP A 51 0.09 11.14 1.57
C ASP A 51 -0.50 9.97 0.77
N VAL A 52 -0.79 10.22 -0.51
CA VAL A 52 -1.37 9.25 -1.45
C VAL A 52 -0.42 8.08 -1.71
N LEU A 53 0.88 8.35 -1.86
CA LEU A 53 1.91 7.34 -2.03
C LEU A 53 2.08 6.48 -0.76
N ARG A 54 2.03 7.09 0.42
CA ARG A 54 2.09 6.35 1.70
C ARG A 54 0.92 5.38 1.83
N HIS A 55 -0.29 5.82 1.49
CA HIS A 55 -1.48 4.97 1.53
C HIS A 55 -1.39 3.80 0.56
N ALA A 56 -0.90 4.05 -0.66
CA ALA A 56 -0.67 3.02 -1.68
C ALA A 56 0.37 1.98 -1.23
N LYS A 57 1.47 2.41 -0.59
CA LYS A 57 2.48 1.50 -0.01
C LYS A 57 1.90 0.60 1.07
N LEU A 58 1.17 1.19 2.03
CA LEU A 58 0.52 0.43 3.11
C LEU A 58 -0.51 -0.58 2.58
N TRP A 59 -1.18 -0.25 1.47
CA TRP A 59 -2.07 -1.19 0.80
C TRP A 59 -1.28 -2.30 0.10
N ALA A 60 -0.22 -1.96 -0.65
CA ALA A 60 0.61 -2.91 -1.38
C ALA A 60 1.30 -3.93 -0.45
N GLU A 61 1.83 -3.47 0.68
CA GLU A 61 2.39 -4.32 1.74
C GLU A 61 1.36 -5.34 2.26
N LYS A 62 0.09 -4.95 2.39
CA LYS A 62 -1.00 -5.86 2.80
C LYS A 62 -1.34 -6.89 1.74
N GLN A 63 -1.14 -6.59 0.46
CA GLN A 63 -1.43 -7.54 -0.63
C GLN A 63 -0.37 -8.62 -0.83
N GLN A 64 0.88 -8.40 -0.40
CA GLN A 64 1.88 -9.47 -0.37
C GLN A 64 1.58 -10.54 0.73
N LEU A 65 0.73 -10.21 1.71
CA LEU A 65 0.54 -11.00 2.92
C LEU A 65 -0.48 -12.17 2.89
N PRO A 66 -1.21 -12.51 1.80
CA PRO A 66 -1.94 -13.77 1.77
C PRO A 66 -1.03 -14.94 1.39
N ALA A 67 -0.27 -14.90 0.30
CA ALA A 67 0.48 -16.07 -0.19
C ALA A 67 1.81 -16.31 0.56
N ASP A 68 2.62 -15.27 0.80
CA ASP A 68 3.93 -15.40 1.48
C ASP A 68 3.83 -15.66 2.99
N ARG A 69 2.68 -15.33 3.59
CA ARG A 69 2.47 -15.45 5.04
C ARG A 69 1.97 -16.84 5.45
N PHE A 70 1.34 -17.60 4.57
CA PHE A 70 0.97 -18.99 4.87
C PHE A 70 2.19 -19.89 5.06
N GLU A 71 3.30 -19.61 4.38
CA GLU A 71 4.56 -20.33 4.63
C GLU A 71 5.23 -19.88 5.96
N LYS A 72 5.29 -18.57 6.22
CA LYS A 72 6.00 -18.06 7.43
C LYS A 72 5.20 -18.19 8.73
N ARG A 73 3.87 -18.24 8.70
CA ARG A 73 3.04 -18.32 9.92
C ARG A 73 2.88 -19.73 10.49
N LYS A 74 3.46 -20.75 9.83
CA LYS A 74 3.59 -22.10 10.42
C LYS A 74 4.77 -22.24 11.40
N VAL A 75 5.63 -21.23 11.53
CA VAL A 75 6.79 -21.31 12.42
C VAL A 75 6.54 -20.55 13.73
N LYS A 76 6.12 -21.32 14.74
CA LYS A 76 6.21 -21.09 16.20
C LYS A 76 5.50 -19.85 16.79
N ARG A 77 4.32 -20.09 17.36
CA ARG A 77 3.98 -19.61 18.71
C ARG A 77 3.51 -20.80 19.55
N ASN A 78 4.48 -21.62 19.95
CA ASN A 78 4.30 -22.61 21.02
C ASN A 78 4.26 -21.89 22.37
N ALA A 79 3.41 -22.42 23.26
CA ALA A 79 3.38 -22.25 24.70
C ALA A 79 3.00 -20.86 25.24
N GLN A 80 1.69 -20.66 25.43
CA GLN A 80 1.22 -19.91 26.61
C GLN A 80 1.27 -20.89 27.79
N PRO A 81 2.04 -20.65 28.87
CA PRO A 81 1.86 -21.41 30.09
C PRO A 81 0.52 -20.99 30.73
N GLY A 82 -0.34 -21.97 30.98
CA GLY A 82 -1.62 -21.77 31.64
C GLY A 82 -1.44 -21.23 33.05
N LEU A 83 -2.34 -20.32 33.43
CA LEU A 83 -2.45 -19.78 34.78
C LEU A 83 -3.30 -20.78 35.60
N PHE A 84 -2.63 -21.59 36.42
CA PHE A 84 -3.19 -22.14 37.65
C PHE A 84 -2.70 -21.29 38.81
#